data_AF-A0A2N5KDE6-F1
#
_entry.id   AF-A0A2N5KDE6-F1
#
_cell.length_a   1.000
_cell.length_b   1.000
_cell.length_c   1.000
_cell.angle_alpha   90.00
_cell.angle_beta   90.00
_cell.angle_gamma   90.00
#
_symmetry.space_group_name_H-M   'P 1'
#
loop_
_entity.id
_entity.type
_entity.pdbx_description
1 polymer ?
#
loop_
_entity_poly.entity_id
_entity_poly.type
_entity_poly.pdbx_seq_one_letter_code
_entity_poly.pdbx_strand_id
1 'polypeptide(L)'
;EGVIAIDIGINPVRDFRTGKQRFVGDLDFSGVAARAEALSPVPGGVGPITDVWLLKNTADAARISTRAEAARRSLETADAGRFVGTDTISVGSAGEERIIR
;
A
#
# COMPACT_ATOMS: atom_id res chain seq x y z
N GLU A 1 36.30 2.82 -1.43
CA GLU A 1 36.16 1.95 -2.61
C GLU A 1 35.14 0.87 -2.30
N GLY A 2 34.48 0.29 -3.30
CA GLY A 2 33.51 -0.79 -3.10
C GLY A 2 32.18 -0.37 -2.46
N VAL A 3 31.80 0.91 -2.60
CA VAL A 3 30.54 1.42 -2.05
C VAL A 3 29.41 1.30 -3.06
N ILE A 4 28.21 1.01 -2.58
CA ILE A 4 26.96 1.17 -3.35
C ILE A 4 26.40 2.53 -2.98
N ALA A 5 26.33 3.43 -3.96
CA ALA A 5 25.88 4.80 -3.77
C ALA A 5 24.49 5.00 -4.39
N ILE A 6 23.53 5.44 -3.58
CA ILE A 6 22.17 5.73 -4.01
C ILE A 6 21.95 7.24 -3.88
N ASP A 7 21.76 7.89 -5.02
CA ASP A 7 21.54 9.31 -5.17
C ASP A 7 20.03 9.60 -5.24
N ILE A 8 19.48 10.04 -4.11
CA ILE A 8 18.08 10.44 -3.95
C ILE A 8 17.88 11.91 -4.40
N GLY A 9 18.97 12.68 -4.46
CA GLY A 9 18.94 14.12 -4.70
C GLY A 9 18.34 14.47 -6.05
N ILE A 10 17.48 15.49 -6.07
CA ILE A 10 16.93 16.06 -7.31
C ILE A 10 17.03 17.57 -7.21
N ASN A 11 18.10 18.11 -7.78
CA ASN A 11 18.41 19.52 -7.75
C ASN A 11 18.24 20.11 -9.17
N PRO A 12 17.28 21.02 -9.39
CA PRO A 12 17.12 21.68 -10.68
C PRO A 12 18.24 22.70 -10.90
N VAL A 13 18.88 22.63 -12.06
CA VAL A 13 19.89 23.60 -12.47
C VAL A 13 19.60 24.10 -13.87
N ARG A 14 19.90 25.37 -14.11
CA ARG A 14 19.71 25.99 -15.42
C ARG A 14 20.97 25.81 -16.26
N ASP A 15 20.81 25.28 -17.46
CA ASP A 15 21.89 25.22 -18.44
C ASP A 15 22.10 26.62 -19.05
N PHE A 16 23.27 27.19 -18.83
CA PHE A 16 23.62 28.53 -19.32
C PHE A 16 23.75 28.61 -20.84
N ARG A 17 24.04 27.49 -21.53
CA ARG A 17 24.12 27.44 -22.99
C ARG A 17 22.76 27.29 -23.64
N THR A 18 21.90 26.44 -23.10
CA THR A 18 20.62 26.10 -23.74
C THR A 18 19.42 26.82 -23.13
N GLY A 19 19.59 27.42 -21.94
CA GLY A 19 18.51 28.04 -21.16
C GLY A 19 17.53 27.04 -20.55
N LYS A 20 17.69 25.74 -20.84
CA LYS A 20 16.82 24.66 -20.37
C LYS A 20 17.16 24.26 -18.94
N GLN A 21 16.17 23.73 -18.24
CA GLN A 21 16.35 23.15 -16.92
C GLN A 21 16.82 21.70 -17.08
N ARG A 22 17.80 21.31 -16.28
CA ARG A 22 18.25 19.92 -16.12
C ARG A 22 18.27 19.57 -14.65
N PHE A 23 18.18 18.29 -14.32
CA PHE A 23 18.26 17.81 -12.94
C PHE A 23 19.62 17.19 -12.70
N VAL A 24 20.17 17.44 -11.52
CA VAL A 24 21.40 16.82 -11.01
C VAL A 24 21.16 16.22 -9.63
N GLY A 25 21.89 15.17 -9.31
CA GLY A 25 21.86 14.54 -8.00
C GLY A 25 22.75 15.24 -6.98
N ASP A 26 22.88 14.64 -5.80
CA ASP A 26 23.73 15.13 -4.72
C ASP A 26 25.19 14.71 -4.88
N LEU A 27 25.46 13.69 -5.72
CA LEU A 27 26.78 13.13 -5.90
C LEU A 27 27.50 13.72 -7.12
N ASP A 28 28.82 13.92 -6.99
CA ASP A 28 29.69 14.03 -8.16
C ASP A 28 29.77 12.68 -8.86
N PHE A 29 28.88 12.49 -9.83
CA PHE A 29 28.75 11.22 -10.56
C PHE A 29 30.09 10.77 -11.16
N SER A 30 30.88 11.69 -11.69
CA SER A 30 32.14 11.36 -12.37
C SER A 30 33.22 10.87 -11.40
N GLY A 31 33.40 11.56 -10.28
CA GLY A 31 34.35 11.18 -9.25
C GLY A 31 33.95 9.91 -8.51
N VAL A 32 32.65 9.73 -8.24
CA VAL A 32 32.13 8.58 -7.50
C VAL A 32 32.07 7.33 -8.37
N ALA A 33 31.70 7.42 -9.65
CA ALA A 33 31.61 6.28 -10.56
C ALA A 33 32.95 5.55 -10.73
N ALA A 34 34.08 6.24 -10.58
CA ALA A 34 35.41 5.63 -10.67
C ALA A 34 35.76 4.72 -9.48
N ARG A 35 35.05 4.83 -8.35
CA ARG A 35 35.38 4.14 -7.08
C ARG A 35 34.25 3.31 -6.50
N ALA A 36 33.00 3.57 -6.92
CA ALA A 36 31.81 2.87 -6.47
C ALA A 36 31.65 1.54 -7.20
N GLU A 37 31.08 0.56 -6.50
CA GLU A 37 30.68 -0.72 -7.10
C GLU A 37 29.37 -0.57 -7.88
N ALA A 38 28.45 0.25 -7.37
CA ALA A 38 27.23 0.63 -8.06
C ALA A 38 26.84 2.07 -7.68
N LEU A 39 26.25 2.79 -8.63
CA LEU A 39 25.84 4.18 -8.48
C LEU A 39 24.53 4.42 -9.22
N SER A 40 23.52 4.99 -8.55
CA SER A 40 22.28 5.38 -9.22
C SER A 40 22.43 6.72 -9.95
N PRO A 41 22.03 6.84 -11.23
CA PRO A 41 22.12 8.10 -11.95
C PRO A 41 20.98 9.05 -11.59
N VAL A 42 21.24 10.35 -11.73
CA VAL A 42 20.20 11.38 -11.75
C VAL A 42 20.36 12.18 -13.05
N PRO A 43 19.33 12.24 -13.90
CA PRO A 43 18.01 11.62 -13.77
C PRO A 43 18.00 10.10 -14.04
N GLY A 44 16.89 9.44 -13.68
CA GLY A 44 16.63 8.04 -14.07
C GLY A 44 16.90 6.98 -13.00
N GLY A 45 17.41 7.35 -11.83
CA GLY A 45 17.65 6.45 -10.71
C GLY A 45 16.43 6.30 -9.78
N VAL A 46 16.44 7.02 -8.67
CA VAL A 46 15.50 6.78 -7.56
C VAL A 46 14.07 7.26 -7.86
N GLY A 47 13.90 8.26 -8.71
CA GLY A 47 12.57 8.81 -9.06
C GLY A 47 11.59 7.74 -9.56
N PRO A 48 11.87 7.06 -10.68
CA PRO A 48 10.97 6.03 -11.23
C PRO A 48 10.65 4.90 -10.26
N ILE A 49 11.61 4.46 -9.42
CA ILE A 49 11.34 3.40 -8.45
C ILE A 49 10.45 3.90 -7.31
N THR A 50 10.54 5.18 -6.95
CA THR A 50 9.66 5.82 -5.95
C THR A 50 8.21 5.78 -6.41
N ASP A 51 7.95 6.12 -7.68
CA ASP A 51 6.60 6.05 -8.25
C ASP A 51 6.04 4.63 -8.20
N VAL A 52 6.84 3.62 -8.56
CA VAL A 52 6.46 2.21 -8.49
C VAL A 52 6.12 1.80 -7.05
N TRP A 53 6.94 2.19 -6.08
CA TRP A 53 6.71 1.85 -4.68
C TRP A 53 5.48 2.54 -4.10
N LEU A 54 5.21 3.78 -4.49
CA LEU A 54 3.98 4.47 -4.11
C LEU A 54 2.75 3.71 -4.61
N LEU A 55 2.74 3.30 -5.88
CA LEU A 55 1.63 2.54 -6.46
C LEU A 55 1.46 1.17 -5.82
N LYS A 56 2.56 0.45 -5.58
CA LYS A 56 2.53 -0.83 -4.89
C LYS A 56 1.96 -0.69 -3.49
N ASN A 57 2.45 0.27 -2.71
CA ASN A 57 1.98 0.51 -1.34
C ASN A 57 0.50 0.90 -1.32
N THR A 58 0.06 1.69 -2.29
CA THR A 58 -1.36 2.06 -2.45
C THR A 58 -2.22 0.85 -2.76
N ALA A 59 -1.78 -0.02 -3.67
CA ALA A 59 -2.50 -1.25 -4.00
C ALA A 59 -2.59 -2.22 -2.81
N ASP A 60 -1.51 -2.35 -2.05
CA ASP A 60 -1.49 -3.19 -0.85
C ASP A 60 -2.39 -2.61 0.26
N ALA A 61 -2.40 -1.28 0.45
CA ALA A 61 -3.30 -0.61 1.38
C ALA A 61 -4.78 -0.85 1.02
N ALA A 62 -5.15 -0.77 -0.27
CA ALA A 62 -6.51 -1.04 -0.72
C ALA A 62 -6.93 -2.51 -0.49
N ARG A 63 -6.03 -3.47 -0.70
CA ARG A 63 -6.27 -4.89 -0.38
C ARG A 63 -6.45 -5.12 1.11
N ILE A 64 -5.73 -4.38 1.95
CA ILE A 64 -5.87 -4.48 3.41
C ILE A 64 -7.19 -3.85 3.87
N SER A 65 -7.58 -2.68 3.35
CA SER A 65 -8.82 -2.00 3.76
C SER A 65 -10.05 -2.84 3.43
N THR A 66 -10.11 -3.42 2.22
CA THR A 66 -11.23 -4.26 1.79
C THR A 66 -11.40 -5.52 2.65
N ARG A 67 -10.30 -6.17 3.05
CA ARG A 67 -10.35 -7.31 3.99
C ARG A 67 -10.83 -6.89 5.38
N ALA A 68 -10.36 -5.75 5.88
CA ALA A 68 -10.78 -5.23 7.18
C ALA A 68 -12.27 -4.86 7.19
N GLU A 69 -12.77 -4.26 6.11
CA GLU A 69 -14.20 -3.96 5.94
C GLU A 69 -15.06 -5.23 5.87
N ALA A 70 -14.63 -6.25 5.12
CA ALA A 70 -15.33 -7.53 5.05
C ALA A 70 -15.37 -8.25 6.41
N ALA A 71 -14.26 -8.24 7.15
CA ALA A 71 -14.19 -8.81 8.50
C ALA A 71 -15.09 -8.05 9.48
N ARG A 72 -15.11 -6.71 9.42
CA ARG A 72 -16.00 -5.87 10.24
C ARG A 72 -17.47 -6.18 9.98
N ARG A 73 -17.89 -6.24 8.71
CA ARG A 73 -19.28 -6.60 8.34
C ARG A 73 -19.67 -8.00 8.81
N SER A 74 -18.74 -8.95 8.79
CA SER A 74 -18.97 -10.32 9.27
C SER A 74 -19.18 -10.38 10.79
N LEU A 75 -18.47 -9.54 11.55
CA LEU A 75 -18.65 -9.40 13.00
C LEU A 75 -19.96 -8.69 13.34
N GLU A 76 -20.31 -7.62 12.62
CA GLU A 76 -21.57 -6.90 12.80
C GLU A 76 -22.79 -7.79 12.53
N THR A 77 -22.74 -8.64 11.50
CA THR A 77 -23.80 -9.62 11.22
C THR A 77 -23.88 -10.73 12.26
N ALA A 78 -22.74 -11.19 12.79
CA ALA A 78 -22.70 -12.18 13.86
C ALA A 78 -23.27 -11.63 15.19
N ASP A 79 -23.01 -10.36 15.51
CA ASP A 79 -23.52 -9.71 16.72
C ASP A 79 -25.01 -9.35 16.60
N ALA A 80 -25.47 -8.94 15.41
CA ALA A 80 -26.90 -8.73 15.13
C ALA A 80 -27.71 -10.03 15.27
N GLY A 81 -27.15 -11.18 14.89
CA GLY A 81 -27.77 -12.50 15.11
C GLY A 81 -27.78 -12.95 16.58
N ARG A 82 -26.93 -12.36 17.43
CA ARG A 82 -26.84 -12.67 18.86
C ARG A 82 -27.86 -11.89 19.70
N PHE A 83 -28.41 -10.80 19.18
CA PHE A 83 -29.46 -10.02 19.83
C PHE A 83 -30.89 -10.55 19.53
N VAL A 84 -31.07 -11.34 18.46
CA VAL A 84 -32.34 -12.04 18.16
C VAL A 84 -32.35 -13.41 18.87
N GLY A 85 -32.12 -13.35 20.17
CA GLY A 85 -32.01 -14.51 21.06
C GLY A 85 -32.47 -14.17 22.47
N THR A 86 -33.59 -13.44 22.58
CA THR A 86 -34.34 -13.33 23.84
C THR A 86 -35.77 -13.79 23.59
N ASP A 87 -36.04 -15.04 23.97
CA ASP A 87 -37.29 -15.54 24.56
C ASP A 87 -38.55 -14.71 24.29
N THR A 88 -39.10 -14.80 23.08
CA THR A 88 -40.51 -14.45 22.89
C THR A 88 -41.34 -15.69 23.23
N ILE A 89 -41.80 -15.77 24.47
CA ILE A 89 -42.81 -16.72 24.92
C ILE A 89 -44.03 -16.54 24.01
N SER A 90 -44.20 -17.48 23.09
CA SER A 90 -45.37 -17.58 22.24
C SER A 90 -46.42 -18.35 23.01
N VAL A 91 -47.40 -17.65 23.57
CA VAL A 91 -48.60 -18.24 24.16
C VAL A 91 -49.46 -18.76 23.01
N GLY A 92 -49.56 -20.07 22.86
CA GLY A 92 -50.38 -20.72 21.83
C GLY A 92 -50.67 -22.16 22.20
N SER A 93 -51.91 -22.44 22.57
CA SER A 93 -52.45 -23.69 23.07
C SER A 93 -52.47 -24.83 22.06
N ALA A 94 -52.25 -26.05 22.58
CA ALA A 94 -52.84 -27.35 22.21
C ALA A 94 -52.72 -27.85 20.76
N GLY A 95 -52.14 -29.03 20.61
CA GLY A 95 -52.36 -29.89 19.44
C GLY A 95 -51.20 -30.85 19.16
N GLU A 96 -51.44 -32.12 19.43
CA GLU A 96 -50.54 -33.26 19.23
C GLU A 96 -50.09 -33.51 17.78
N GLU A 97 -48.95 -34.22 17.69
CA GLU A 97 -48.68 -35.40 16.85
C GLU A 97 -47.82 -35.35 15.56
N ARG A 98 -46.95 -36.39 15.50
CA ARG A 98 -46.28 -37.09 14.36
C ARG A 98 -45.08 -36.39 13.69
N ILE A 99 -43.84 -36.86 13.81
CA ILE A 99 -43.20 -38.14 13.34
C ILE A 99 -43.44 -38.41 11.85
N ILE A 100 -42.34 -38.81 11.16
CA ILE A 100 -42.15 -39.40 9.79
C ILE A 100 -42.26 -38.43 8.60
N ARG A 101 -41.29 -38.28 7.67
CA ARG A 101 -40.13 -39.08 7.21
C ARG A 101 -38.96 -38.19 6.81
#